data_AF-X8E446-F1
#
_entry.id   AF-X8E446-F1
#
_cell.length_a   1.000
_cell.length_b   1.000
_cell.length_c   1.000
_cell.angle_alpha   90.00
_cell.angle_beta   90.00
_cell.angle_gamma   90.00
#
_symmetry.space_group_name_H-M   'P 1'
#
loop_
_entity.id
_entity.type
_entity.pdbx_description
1 polymer ?
#
loop_
_entity_poly.entity_id
_entity_poly.type
_entity_poly.pdbx_seq_one_letter_code
_entity_poly.pdbx_strand_id
1 'polypeptide(L)' 'MTPLTGLDSPRGVAVDAQGNLYVVDTGNNRVLRLRPA' A
#
# COMPACT_ATOMS: atom_id res chain seq x y z
N MET A 1 8.42 1.79 9.87
CA MET A 1 7.21 1.45 9.09
C MET A 1 5.98 1.88 9.86
N THR A 2 5.30 2.93 9.41
CA THR A 2 3.98 3.29 9.95
C THR A 2 2.95 2.34 9.33
N PRO A 3 2.06 1.71 10.11
CA PRO A 3 1.02 0.84 9.56
C PRO A 3 0.13 1.59 8.56
N LEU A 4 -0.26 0.93 7.46
CA LEU A 4 -1.30 1.46 6.58
C LEU A 4 -2.65 1.31 7.29
N THR A 5 -3.34 2.43 7.47
CA THR A 5 -4.66 2.48 8.12
C THR A 5 -5.68 3.14 7.19
N GLY A 6 -6.97 2.89 7.44
CA GLY A 6 -8.07 3.48 6.65
C GLY A 6 -8.11 2.97 5.20
N LEU A 7 -7.79 1.71 4.97
CA LEU A 7 -8.01 1.06 3.67
C LEU A 7 -9.51 0.81 3.46
N ASP A 8 -9.95 0.94 2.22
CA ASP A 8 -11.29 0.59 1.78
C ASP A 8 -11.21 -0.29 0.52
N SER A 9 -11.72 -1.52 0.63
CA SER A 9 -11.77 -2.48 -0.46
C SER A 9 -10.44 -2.64 -1.25
N PRO A 10 -9.29 -2.88 -0.58
CA PRO A 10 -8.02 -3.04 -1.28
C PRO A 10 -8.05 -4.30 -2.16
N ARG A 11 -7.50 -4.19 -3.37
CA ARG A 11 -7.56 -5.29 -4.38
C ARG A 11 -6.22 -5.87 -4.80
N GLY A 12 -5.12 -5.23 -4.41
CA GLY A 12 -3.80 -5.66 -4.83
C GLY A 12 -2.71 -5.18 -3.89
N VAL A 13 -1.66 -6.00 -3.81
CA VAL A 13 -0.43 -5.72 -3.07
C VAL A 13 0.77 -6.17 -3.89
N ALA A 14 1.84 -5.37 -3.87
CA ALA A 14 3.10 -5.70 -4.52
C ALA A 14 4.28 -5.15 -3.70
N VAL A 15 5.46 -5.74 -3.86
CA VAL A 15 6.71 -5.29 -3.24
C VAL A 15 7.75 -5.12 -4.34
N ASP A 16 8.48 -3.99 -4.34
CA ASP A 16 9.59 -3.78 -5.27
C ASP A 16 10.93 -4.34 -4.74
N ALA A 17 11.98 -4.31 -5.57
CA ALA A 17 13.31 -4.82 -5.20
C ALA A 17 13.97 -4.04 -4.05
N GLN A 18 13.47 -2.83 -3.74
CA GLN A 18 13.93 -2.00 -2.63
C GLN A 18 13.10 -2.25 -1.36
N GLY A 19 12.14 -3.18 -1.39
CA GLY A 19 11.29 -3.53 -0.25
C GLY A 19 10.14 -2.56 0.00
N ASN A 20 9.83 -1.65 -0.93
CA ASN A 20 8.65 -0.79 -0.77
C ASN A 20 7.38 -1.59 -1.03
N LEU A 21 6.41 -1.47 -0.12
CA LEU A 21 5.10 -2.07 -0.24
C LEU A 21 4.16 -1.11 -0.97
N TYR A 22 3.47 -1.60 -1.99
CA TYR A 22 2.43 -0.88 -2.71
C TYR A 22 1.08 -1.55 -2.48
N VAL A 23 0.04 -0.75 -2.21
CA VAL A 23 -1.33 -1.24 -2.00
C VAL A 23 -2.29 -0.48 -2.90
N VAL A 24 -3.11 -1.22 -3.65
CA VAL A 24 -4.21 -0.68 -4.49
C VAL A 24 -5.46 -0.56 -3.63
N ASP A 25 -5.67 0.60 -3.04
CA ASP A 25 -6.75 0.92 -2.10
C ASP A 25 -7.97 1.42 -2.88
N THR A 26 -8.72 0.47 -3.45
CA THR A 26 -9.68 0.73 -4.55
C THR A 26 -10.88 1.56 -4.11
N GLY A 27 -11.45 1.31 -2.93
CA GLY A 27 -12.58 2.08 -2.41
C GLY A 27 -12.24 3.55 -2.19
N ASN A 28 -10.96 3.84 -1.90
CA ASN A 28 -10.44 5.20 -1.77
C ASN A 28 -9.85 5.78 -3.07
N ASN A 29 -9.92 5.07 -4.20
CA ASN A 29 -9.37 5.50 -5.50
C ASN A 29 -7.90 5.95 -5.44
N ARG A 30 -7.05 5.24 -4.71
CA ARG A 30 -5.62 5.60 -4.56
C ARG A 30 -4.70 4.39 -4.55
N VAL A 31 -3.41 4.66 -4.79
CA VAL A 31 -2.33 3.70 -4.54
C VAL A 31 -1.46 4.25 -3.41
N LEU A 32 -1.25 3.45 -2.38
CA LEU A 32 -0.39 3.80 -1.24
C LEU A 32 0.97 3.13 -1.39
N ARG A 33 2.03 3.81 -0.93
CA ARG A 33 3.38 3.26 -0.84
C ARG A 33 3.91 3.39 0.58
N LEU A 34 4.35 2.29 1.16
CA LEU A 34 5.08 2.24 2.42
C LEU A 34 6.53 1.86 2.17
N ARG A 35 7.45 2.71 2.62
CA ARG A 35 8.89 2.46 2.53
C ARG A 35 9.39 1.76 3.79
N PRO A 36 10.40 0.87 3.68
CA PRO A 36 11.17 0.42 4.83
C PRO A 36 11.78 1.62 5.58
N ALA A 37 12.03 1.45 6.88
CA ALA A 37 12.77 2.43 7.67
C ALA A 37 14.27 2.33 7.38
#